data_AF-A0A2N2NW40-F1
#
_entry.id   AF-A0A2N2NW40-F1
#
_cell.length_a   1.000
_cell.length_b   1.000
_cell.length_c   1.000
_cell.angle_alpha   90.00
_cell.angle_beta   90.00
_cell.angle_gamma   90.00
#
_symmetry.space_group_name_H-M   'P 1'
#
loop_
_entity.id
_entity.type
_entity.pdbx_description
1 polymer ?
#
loop_
_entity_poly.entity_id
_entity_poly.type
_entity_poly.pdbx_seq_one_letter_code
_entity_poly.pdbx_strand_id
1 'polypeptide(L)'
;MKWFDKIFKRKQSTPQKSSGMEITPEHAKKMLMMIEKTQEKELSCDEVHALLDQYAEMSLRGEDPAELLPLVHYHLDMCPDCKEEYEALARILHAPIEY
;
A
#
# COMPACT_ATOMS: atom_id res chain seq x y z
N MET A 1 57.10 37.64 -7.04
CA MET A 1 56.34 36.59 -7.76
C MET A 1 55.21 36.07 -6.86
N LYS A 2 54.02 36.70 -6.91
CA LYS A 2 52.85 36.35 -6.07
C LYS A 2 51.95 35.31 -6.77
N TRP A 3 52.50 34.14 -7.11
CA TRP A 3 51.80 33.11 -7.89
C TRP A 3 51.28 31.92 -7.04
N PHE A 4 51.89 31.65 -5.89
CA PHE A 4 51.57 30.44 -5.11
C PHE A 4 50.38 30.57 -4.15
N ASP A 5 49.97 31.79 -3.77
CA ASP A 5 48.88 32.02 -2.81
C ASP A 5 47.46 31.74 -3.36
N LYS A 6 47.34 31.56 -4.68
CA LYS A 6 46.05 31.32 -5.36
C LYS A 6 45.65 29.85 -5.47
N ILE A 7 46.55 28.91 -5.17
CA ILE A 7 46.28 27.47 -5.30
C ILE A 7 45.73 26.88 -3.98
N PHE A 8 46.03 27.49 -2.83
CA PHE A 8 45.60 27.00 -1.50
C PHE A 8 44.37 27.70 -0.91
N LYS A 9 43.76 28.66 -1.62
CA LYS A 9 42.43 29.18 -1.25
C LYS A 9 41.33 28.22 -1.69
N ARG A 10 41.29 27.04 -1.06
CA ARG A 10 40.11 26.17 -1.03
C ARG A 10 39.01 26.98 -0.36
N LYS A 11 38.08 27.50 -1.16
CA LYS A 11 36.84 28.13 -0.72
C LYS A 11 36.19 27.13 0.24
N GLN A 12 36.14 27.45 1.52
CA GLN A 12 35.46 26.64 2.52
C GLN A 12 34.01 26.58 2.08
N SER A 13 33.61 25.45 1.49
CA SER A 13 32.22 25.16 1.22
C SER A 13 31.51 25.16 2.55
N THR A 14 30.59 26.11 2.74
CA THR A 14 29.61 26.12 3.83
C THR A 14 29.08 24.70 4.04
N PRO A 15 28.93 24.22 5.29
CA PRO A 15 28.31 22.93 5.54
C PRO A 15 26.88 23.03 5.00
N GLN A 16 26.64 22.42 3.84
CA GLN A 16 25.34 22.30 3.27
C GLN A 16 24.56 21.41 4.22
N LYS A 17 23.69 22.02 5.04
CA LYS A 17 22.79 21.32 5.93
C LYS A 17 21.99 20.37 5.05
N SER A 18 22.36 19.08 5.06
CA SER A 18 21.57 18.05 4.40
C SER A 18 20.17 18.21 4.97
N SER A 19 19.19 18.50 4.12
CA SER A 19 17.79 18.35 4.47
C SER A 19 17.54 16.85 4.64
N GLY A 20 18.05 16.30 5.75
CA GLY A 20 17.79 14.94 6.15
C GLY A 20 16.31 14.87 6.45
N MET A 21 15.61 13.96 5.79
CA MET A 21 14.23 13.66 6.13
C MET A 21 14.22 13.14 7.55
N GLU A 22 13.70 13.93 8.49
CA GLU A 22 13.55 13.51 9.88
C GLU A 22 12.40 12.48 9.94
N ILE A 23 12.74 11.22 10.26
CA ILE A 23 11.74 10.19 10.51
C ILE A 23 11.17 10.45 11.92
N THR A 24 9.90 10.87 11.97
CA THR A 24 9.20 11.04 13.24
C THR A 24 8.80 9.67 13.81
N PRO A 25 8.52 9.57 15.13
CA PRO A 25 8.03 8.34 15.74
C PRO A 25 6.75 7.79 15.07
N GLU A 26 5.87 8.66 14.59
CA GLU A 26 4.65 8.28 13.88
C GLU A 26 4.95 7.66 12.52
N HIS A 27 5.92 8.21 11.78
CA HIS A 27 6.38 7.62 10.52
C HIS A 27 7.05 6.25 10.76
N ALA A 28 7.87 6.15 11.81
CA ALA A 28 8.48 4.88 12.19
C ALA A 28 7.43 3.83 12.58
N LYS A 29 6.40 4.23 13.35
CA LYS A 29 5.29 3.35 13.72
C LYS A 29 4.52 2.86 12.49
N LYS A 30 4.21 3.74 11.54
CA LYS A 30 3.56 3.35 10.28
C LYS A 30 4.41 2.36 9.50
N MET A 31 5.72 2.61 9.39
CA MET A 31 6.63 1.70 8.69
C MET A 31 6.70 0.32 9.35
N LEU A 32 6.76 0.27 10.68
CA LEU A 32 6.71 -0.99 11.43
C LEU A 32 5.39 -1.73 11.21
N MET A 33 4.25 -1.03 11.22
CA MET A 33 2.95 -1.64 10.91
C MET A 33 2.89 -2.21 9.48
N MET A 34 3.51 -1.53 8.51
CA MET A 34 3.58 -2.05 7.13
C MET A 34 4.45 -3.31 7.05
N ILE A 35 5.59 -3.36 7.76
CA ILE A 35 6.46 -4.54 7.80
C ILE A 35 5.77 -5.71 8.50
N GLU A 36 5.11 -5.46 9.64
CA GLU A 36 4.34 -6.47 10.38
C GLU A 36 3.24 -7.11 9.54
N LYS A 37 2.64 -6.33 8.63
CA LYS A 37 1.60 -6.76 7.70
C LYS A 37 2.15 -7.35 6.39
N THR A 38 3.44 -7.65 6.30
CA THR A 38 3.94 -8.46 5.17
C THR A 38 3.76 -9.95 5.45
N GLN A 39 3.48 -10.73 4.42
CA GLN A 39 3.35 -12.18 4.52
C GLN A 39 4.09 -12.87 3.37
N GLU A 40 4.45 -14.15 3.54
CA GLU A 40 5.20 -14.87 2.51
C GLU A 40 4.44 -15.03 1.19
N LYS A 41 3.10 -15.10 1.26
CA LYS A 41 2.24 -15.24 0.09
C LYS A 41 1.23 -14.11 0.07
N GLU A 42 1.36 -13.24 -0.92
CA GLU A 42 0.46 -12.11 -1.16
C GLU A 42 -0.12 -12.23 -2.57
N LEU A 43 -1.34 -11.72 -2.75
CA LEU A 43 -1.93 -11.53 -4.07
C LEU A 43 -1.72 -10.09 -4.51
N SER A 44 -1.39 -9.92 -5.78
CA SER A 44 -1.47 -8.63 -6.47
C SER A 44 -2.92 -8.19 -6.68
N CYS A 45 -3.14 -6.91 -6.98
CA CYS A 45 -4.48 -6.40 -7.32
C CYS A 45 -5.09 -7.17 -8.49
N ASP A 46 -4.32 -7.47 -9.54
CA ASP A 46 -4.79 -8.20 -10.73
C ASP A 46 -5.27 -9.62 -10.38
N GLU A 47 -4.54 -10.33 -9.52
CA GLU A 47 -4.93 -11.66 -9.05
C GLU A 47 -6.19 -11.63 -8.19
N VAL A 48 -6.36 -10.58 -7.38
CA VAL A 48 -7.58 -10.36 -6.60
C VAL A 48 -8.76 -10.04 -7.51
N HIS A 49 -8.59 -9.18 -8.50
CA HIS A 49 -9.64 -8.80 -9.44
C HIS A 49 -10.14 -10.02 -10.24
N ALA A 50 -9.25 -10.97 -10.57
CA ALA A 50 -9.61 -12.22 -11.22
C ALA A 50 -10.44 -13.19 -10.34
N LEU A 51 -10.53 -12.95 -9.04
CA LEU A 51 -11.28 -13.75 -8.07
C LEU A 51 -12.42 -12.96 -7.39
N LEU A 52 -12.55 -11.66 -7.68
CA LEU A 52 -13.41 -10.74 -6.94
C LEU A 52 -14.89 -11.02 -7.16
N ASP A 53 -15.24 -11.48 -8.37
CA ASP A 53 -16.57 -11.95 -8.75
C ASP A 53 -16.99 -13.16 -7.90
N GLN A 54 -16.13 -14.18 -7.83
CA GLN A 54 -16.35 -15.39 -7.04
C GLN A 54 -16.44 -15.06 -5.55
N TYR A 55 -15.56 -14.20 -5.05
CA TYR A 55 -15.58 -13.75 -3.66
C TYR A 55 -16.91 -13.05 -3.30
N ALA A 56 -17.41 -12.18 -4.18
CA ALA A 56 -18.67 -11.47 -3.98
C ALA A 56 -19.89 -12.40 -4.08
N GLU A 57 -19.89 -13.34 -5.02
CA GLU A 57 -20.96 -14.34 -5.13
C GLU A 57 -21.01 -15.30 -3.94
N MET A 58 -19.87 -15.71 -3.39
CA MET A 58 -19.81 -16.50 -2.16
C MET A 58 -20.50 -15.77 -1.00
N SER A 59 -20.18 -14.48 -0.83
CA SER A 59 -20.83 -13.60 0.15
C SER A 59 -22.35 -13.53 -0.08
N LEU A 60 -22.78 -13.37 -1.34
CA LEU A 60 -24.19 -13.34 -1.71
C LEU A 60 -24.94 -14.65 -1.38
N ARG A 61 -24.26 -15.79 -1.50
CA ARG A 61 -24.81 -17.12 -1.13
C ARG A 61 -24.84 -17.37 0.37
N GLY A 62 -24.31 -16.45 1.19
CA GLY A 62 -24.21 -16.59 2.64
C GLY A 62 -23.08 -17.50 3.11
N GLU A 63 -22.10 -17.77 2.25
CA GLU A 63 -20.84 -18.41 2.63
C GLU A 63 -19.93 -17.40 3.34
N ASP A 64 -18.88 -17.89 4.01
CA ASP A 64 -17.81 -17.04 4.56
C ASP A 64 -16.62 -16.99 3.59
N PRO A 65 -16.55 -16.00 2.69
CA PRO A 65 -15.44 -15.90 1.74
C PRO A 65 -14.11 -15.57 2.41
N ALA A 66 -14.10 -15.07 3.66
CA ALA A 66 -12.86 -14.83 4.39
C ALA A 66 -12.19 -16.15 4.81
N GLU A 67 -12.98 -17.18 5.14
CA GLU A 67 -12.47 -18.52 5.40
C GLU A 67 -12.07 -19.27 4.12
N LEU A 68 -12.85 -19.10 3.04
CA LEU A 68 -12.65 -19.84 1.78
C LEU A 68 -11.54 -19.24 0.90
N LEU A 69 -11.41 -17.92 0.88
CA LEU A 69 -10.44 -17.16 0.09
C LEU A 69 -9.67 -16.17 0.99
N PRO A 70 -8.91 -16.67 1.99
CA PRO A 70 -8.28 -15.82 3.02
C PRO A 70 -7.25 -14.83 2.44
N LEU A 71 -6.58 -15.18 1.35
CA LEU A 71 -5.62 -14.27 0.71
C LEU A 71 -6.30 -13.12 -0.04
N VAL A 72 -7.49 -13.36 -0.60
CA VAL A 72 -8.30 -12.30 -1.22
C VAL A 72 -8.80 -11.38 -0.11
N HIS A 73 -9.35 -11.94 0.96
CA HIS A 73 -9.80 -11.18 2.12
C HIS A 73 -8.70 -10.29 2.71
N TYR A 74 -7.51 -10.87 2.93
CA TYR A 74 -6.35 -10.14 3.41
C TYR A 74 -5.99 -8.96 2.51
N HIS A 75 -6.00 -9.14 1.19
CA HIS A 75 -5.71 -8.05 0.26
C HIS A 75 -6.75 -6.93 0.36
N LEU A 76 -8.05 -7.25 0.50
CA LEU A 76 -9.09 -6.23 0.70
C LEU A 76 -8.92 -5.45 2.01
N ASP A 77 -8.33 -6.05 3.05
CA ASP A 77 -7.97 -5.35 4.29
C ASP A 77 -6.76 -4.41 4.14
N MET A 78 -5.92 -4.66 3.13
CA MET A 78 -4.68 -3.94 2.88
C MET A 78 -4.77 -2.90 1.77
N CYS A 79 -5.66 -3.12 0.80
CA CYS A 79 -5.83 -2.29 -0.39
C CYS A 79 -7.22 -1.62 -0.40
N PRO A 80 -7.31 -0.32 -0.06
CA PRO A 80 -8.56 0.42 -0.06
C PRO A 80 -9.25 0.44 -1.43
N ASP A 81 -8.49 0.50 -2.51
CA ASP A 81 -9.03 0.57 -3.87
C ASP A 81 -9.76 -0.72 -4.25
N CYS A 82 -9.13 -1.89 -4.05
CA CYS A 82 -9.77 -3.18 -4.30
C CYS A 82 -10.96 -3.43 -3.36
N LYS A 83 -10.91 -2.91 -2.13
CA LYS A 83 -12.06 -2.96 -1.20
C LYS A 83 -13.24 -2.14 -1.71
N GLU A 84 -13.00 -0.94 -2.21
CA GLU A 84 -14.04 -0.11 -2.80
C GLU A 84 -14.70 -0.82 -4.01
N GLU A 85 -13.90 -1.46 -4.86
CA GLU A 85 -14.41 -2.23 -5.99
C GLU A 85 -15.29 -3.42 -5.54
N TYR A 86 -14.85 -4.17 -4.53
CA TYR A 86 -15.66 -5.23 -3.92
C TYR A 86 -16.99 -4.70 -3.38
N GLU A 87 -16.96 -3.61 -2.60
CA GLU A 87 -18.17 -3.01 -2.02
C GLU A 87 -19.12 -2.45 -3.10
N ALA A 88 -18.58 -1.94 -4.20
CA ALA A 88 -19.37 -1.53 -5.36
C ALA A 88 -20.06 -2.73 -6.02
N LEU A 89 -19.33 -3.82 -6.26
CA LEU A 89 -19.87 -5.05 -6.83
C LEU A 89 -20.95 -5.66 -5.93
N ALA A 90 -20.68 -5.78 -4.63
CA ALA A 90 -21.63 -6.32 -3.66
C ALA A 90 -22.93 -5.51 -3.62
N ARG A 91 -22.85 -4.16 -3.67
CA ARG A 91 -24.04 -3.29 -3.74
C ARG A 91 -24.90 -3.59 -4.97
N ILE A 92 -24.27 -3.83 -6.13
CA ILE A 92 -24.99 -4.17 -7.37
C ILE A 92 -25.65 -5.54 -7.23
N LEU A 93 -24.95 -6.53 -6.69
CA LEU A 93 -25.49 -7.89 -6.53
C LEU A 93 -26.65 -7.97 -5.53
N HIS A 94 -26.67 -7.10 -4.52
CA HIS A 94 -27.78 -7.01 -3.56
C HIS A 94 -28.93 -6.12 -4.02
N ALA A 95 -28.80 -5.40 -5.13
CA ALA A 95 -29.85 -4.54 -5.63
C ALA A 95 -31.04 -5.37 -6.15
N PRO A 96 -32.29 -4.96 -5.89
CA PRO A 96 -33.45 -5.61 -6.47
C PRO A 96 -33.44 -5.40 -7.99
N ILE A 97 -33.77 -6.46 -8.75
CA ILE A 97 -33.95 -6.34 -10.19
C ILE A 97 -35.33 -5.73 -10.45
N GLU A 98 -35.35 -4.47 -10.89
CA GLU A 98 -36.56 -3.82 -11.41
C GLU A 98 -36.73 -4.22 -12.89
N TYR A 99 -37.86 -4.85 -13.22
CA TYR A 99 -38.27 -5.24 -14.57
C TYR A 99 -39.25 -4.24 -15.17
#